data_AF-A0A1H9PPF6-F1
#
_entry.id   AF-A0A1H9PPF6-F1
#
_cell.length_a   1.000
_cell.length_b   1.000
_cell.length_c   1.000
_cell.angle_alpha   90.00
_cell.angle_beta   90.00
_cell.angle_gamma   90.00
#
_symmetry.space_group_name_H-M   'P 1'
#
loop_
_entity.id
_entity.type
_entity.pdbx_description
1 polymer ?
#
loop_
_entity_poly.entity_id
_entity_poly.type
_entity_poly.pdbx_seq_one_letter_code
_entity_poly.pdbx_strand_id
1 'polypeptide(L)' 'MDHELTEKEKLTIKKYSDIIDAQRPVSLKHPAMDKMKRAAQFSPFAALTGYEDTVESARDQFVKDLELFGEHMENIDD' A
#
# COMPACT_ATOMS: atom_id res chain seq x y z
N MET A 1 -7.81 26.27 -21.23
CA MET A 1 -8.59 27.04 -20.24
C MET A 1 -7.58 27.54 -19.23
N ASP A 2 -7.22 28.81 -19.31
CA ASP A 2 -6.29 29.39 -18.35
C ASP A 2 -7.01 29.46 -17.00
N HIS A 3 -6.47 28.76 -15.99
CA HIS A 3 -7.04 28.81 -14.65
C HIS A 3 -6.68 30.16 -14.05
N GLU A 4 -7.61 31.10 -14.07
CA GLU A 4 -7.45 32.37 -13.36
C GLU A 4 -7.45 32.11 -11.85
N LEU A 5 -6.44 32.67 -11.16
CA LEU A 5 -6.35 32.59 -9.71
C LEU A 5 -7.55 33.29 -9.07
N THR A 6 -8.14 32.64 -8.09
CA THR A 6 -9.15 33.25 -7.23
C THR A 6 -8.53 34.38 -6.39
N GLU A 7 -9.35 35.35 -5.97
CA GLU A 7 -8.89 36.47 -5.13
C GLU A 7 -8.20 36.00 -3.83
N LYS A 8 -8.66 34.87 -3.28
CA LYS A 8 -8.07 34.24 -2.09
C LYS A 8 -6.68 33.68 -2.37
N GLU A 9 -6.47 33.07 -3.54
CA GLU A 9 -5.16 32.54 -3.93
C GLU A 9 -4.18 33.67 -4.20
N LYS A 10 -4.61 34.75 -4.89
CA LYS A 10 -3.80 35.96 -5.10
C LYS A 10 -3.33 36.56 -3.77
N LEU A 11 -4.24 36.67 -2.79
CA LEU A 11 -3.91 37.15 -1.45
C LEU A 11 -2.90 36.24 -0.74
N THR A 12 -3.06 34.93 -0.90
CA THR A 12 -2.16 33.92 -0.30
C THR A 12 -0.76 34.02 -0.89
N ILE A 13 -0.65 34.11 -2.22
CA ILE A 13 0.64 34.30 -2.91
C ILE A 13 1.31 35.59 -2.42
N LYS A 14 0.56 36.70 -2.34
CA LYS A 14 1.12 37.97 -1.85
C LYS A 14 1.62 37.85 -0.41
N LYS A 15 0.86 37.19 0.47
CA LYS A 15 1.20 37.00 1.90
C LYS A 15 2.50 36.24 2.11
N TYR A 16 2.82 35.28 1.25
CA TYR A 16 4.00 34.41 1.36
C TYR A 16 5.05 34.67 0.27
N SER A 17 4.95 35.80 -0.44
CA SER A 17 5.83 36.13 -1.57
C SER A 17 7.32 36.23 -1.21
N ASP A 18 7.62 36.45 0.06
CA ASP A 18 8.97 36.49 0.64
C ASP A 18 9.61 35.11 0.80
N ILE A 19 8.80 34.03 0.88
CA ILE A 19 9.29 32.66 1.12
C ILE A 19 8.86 31.65 0.06
N ILE A 20 7.91 31.98 -0.83
CA ILE A 20 7.30 31.02 -1.76
C ILE A 20 8.31 30.43 -2.76
N ASP A 21 9.26 31.24 -3.20
CA ASP A 21 10.34 30.84 -4.12
C ASP A 21 11.65 30.52 -3.38
N ALA A 22 11.64 30.53 -2.04
CA ALA A 22 12.83 30.26 -1.25
C ALA A 22 13.27 28.80 -1.38
N GLN A 23 14.58 28.59 -1.51
CA GLN A 23 15.13 27.24 -1.47
C GLN A 23 14.89 26.61 -0.09
N ARG A 24 14.38 25.37 -0.09
CA ARG A 24 14.18 24.62 1.16
C ARG A 24 15.54 24.31 1.80
N PRO A 25 15.78 24.69 3.06
CA PRO A 25 17.03 24.38 3.73
C PRO A 25 17.15 22.87 4.00
N VAL A 26 18.31 22.29 3.68
CA VAL A 26 18.64 20.90 3.98
C VAL A 26 19.60 20.88 5.15
N SER A 27 19.25 20.15 6.22
CA SER A 27 20.11 20.01 7.39
C SER A 27 21.36 19.21 7.05
N LEU A 28 22.53 19.78 7.31
CA LEU A 28 23.82 19.09 7.18
C LEU A 28 24.06 18.11 8.33
N LYS A 29 23.52 18.42 9.52
CA LYS A 29 23.66 17.59 10.72
C LYS A 29 22.72 16.39 10.72
N HIS A 30 21.51 16.58 10.20
CA HIS A 30 20.47 15.57 10.12
C HIS A 30 20.01 15.41 8.67
N PRO A 31 20.83 14.77 7.82
CA PRO A 31 20.49 14.57 6.41
C PRO A 31 19.21 13.74 6.28
N ALA A 32 18.49 13.97 5.19
CA ALA A 32 17.29 13.19 4.88
C ALA A 32 17.64 11.71 4.70
N MET A 33 16.79 10.83 5.24
CA MET A 33 16.90 9.40 5.02
C MET A 33 16.70 9.05 3.55
N ASP A 34 17.54 8.16 3.02
CA ASP A 34 17.45 7.64 1.66
C ASP A 34 16.06 7.02 1.36
N LYS A 35 15.62 7.12 0.10
CA LYS A 35 14.28 6.67 -0.33
C LYS A 35 14.06 5.18 -0.07
N MET A 36 15.07 4.33 -0.29
CA MET A 36 14.93 2.89 -0.09
C MET A 36 14.80 2.54 1.39
N LYS A 37 15.60 3.17 2.25
CA LYS A 37 15.47 3.05 3.71
C LYS A 37 14.11 3.54 4.22
N ARG A 38 13.58 4.60 3.60
CA ARG A 38 12.22 5.08 3.89
C ARG A 38 11.16 4.04 3.49
N ALA A 39 11.29 3.41 2.32
CA ALA A 39 10.36 2.37 1.87
C ALA A 39 10.39 1.13 2.78
N ALA A 40 11.57 0.74 3.27
CA ALA A 40 11.73 -0.40 4.17
C ALA A 40 10.93 -0.27 5.47
N GLN A 41 10.67 0.94 5.96
CA GLN A 41 9.80 1.17 7.13
C GLN A 41 8.35 0.73 6.89
N PHE A 42 7.91 0.71 5.62
CA PHE A 42 6.60 0.24 5.19
C PHE A 42 6.63 -1.20 4.64
N SER A 43 7.78 -1.88 4.75
CA SER A 43 7.96 -3.29 4.41
C SER A 43 7.35 -4.34 5.36
N PRO A 44 6.82 -4.07 6.58
CA PRO A 44 6.33 -5.13 7.48
C PRO A 44 5.27 -6.06 6.87
N PHE A 45 4.57 -5.62 5.83
CA PHE A 45 3.56 -6.42 5.12
C PHE A 45 4.06 -7.03 3.81
N ALA A 46 5.32 -6.84 3.44
CA ALA A 46 5.90 -7.46 2.24
C ALA A 46 5.98 -9.00 2.35
N ALA A 47 5.98 -9.55 3.56
CA ALA A 47 5.93 -11.00 3.76
C ALA A 47 4.55 -11.62 3.44
N LEU A 48 3.50 -10.80 3.32
CA LEU A 48 2.16 -11.28 2.91
C LEU A 48 2.02 -11.43 1.40
N THR A 49 2.97 -10.89 0.61
CA THR A 49 3.07 -11.23 -0.82
C THR A 49 3.90 -12.50 -0.96
N GLY A 50 3.38 -13.52 -1.63
CA GLY A 50 3.97 -14.86 -1.77
C GLY A 50 3.23 -15.96 -1.00
N TYR A 51 2.16 -15.64 -0.26
CA TYR A 51 1.28 -16.62 0.39
C TYR A 51 0.12 -17.08 -0.51
N GLU A 52 -0.05 -16.47 -1.70
CA GLU A 52 -1.13 -16.77 -2.63
C GLU A 52 -1.17 -18.26 -2.97
N ASP A 53 -0.02 -18.86 -3.31
CA ASP A 53 0.10 -20.29 -3.63
C ASP A 53 -0.28 -21.20 -2.46
N THR A 54 0.06 -20.80 -1.23
CA THR A 54 -0.27 -21.58 -0.02
C THR A 54 -1.75 -21.50 0.34
N VAL A 55 -2.38 -20.35 0.12
CA VAL A 55 -3.82 -20.14 0.31
C VAL A 55 -4.60 -20.93 -0.73
N GLU A 56 -4.15 -20.92 -1.98
CA GLU A 56 -4.76 -21.71 -3.06
C GLU A 56 -4.62 -23.22 -2.81
N SER A 57 -3.43 -23.68 -2.41
CA SER A 57 -3.21 -25.10 -2.05
C SER A 57 -4.10 -25.55 -0.89
N ALA A 58 -4.24 -24.71 0.14
CA ALA A 58 -5.12 -25.00 1.29
C ALA A 58 -6.59 -25.07 0.88
N ARG A 59 -7.04 -24.20 -0.04
CA ARG A 59 -8.39 -24.26 -0.63
C ARG A 59 -8.61 -25.57 -1.36
N ASP A 60 -7.69 -25.94 -2.24
CA ASP A 60 -7.84 -27.13 -3.09
C ASP A 60 -7.85 -28.42 -2.26
N GLN A 61 -7.06 -28.46 -1.17
CA GLN A 61 -7.06 -29.59 -0.24
C GLN A 61 -8.38 -29.69 0.53
N PHE A 62 -8.92 -28.56 1.00
CA PHE A 62 -10.21 -28.52 1.67
C PHE A 62 -11.37 -28.98 0.77
N VAL A 63 -11.35 -28.63 -0.52
CA VAL A 63 -12.34 -29.09 -1.50
C VAL A 63 -12.26 -30.60 -1.68
N LYS A 64 -11.05 -31.17 -1.84
CA LYS A 64 -10.86 -32.62 -1.95
C LYS A 64 -11.34 -33.38 -0.72
N ASP A 65 -11.05 -32.84 0.46
CA ASP A 65 -11.51 -33.44 1.71
C ASP A 65 -13.04 -33.46 1.76
N LEU A 66 -13.72 -32.36 1.38
CA LEU A 66 -15.19 -32.30 1.30
C LEU A 66 -15.79 -33.28 0.28
N GLU A 67 -15.20 -33.40 -0.90
CA GLU A 67 -15.62 -34.37 -1.92
C GLU A 67 -15.51 -35.80 -1.38
N LEU A 68 -14.37 -36.14 -0.77
CA LEU A 68 -14.16 -37.44 -0.14
C LEU A 68 -15.15 -37.72 1.00
N PHE A 69 -15.44 -36.72 1.84
CA PHE A 69 -16.45 -36.84 2.88
C PHE A 69 -17.85 -37.08 2.31
N GLY A 70 -18.20 -36.42 1.20
CA GLY A 70 -19.46 -36.61 0.48
C GLY A 70 -19.59 -38.03 -0.08
N GLU A 71 -18.57 -38.51 -0.79
CA GLU A 71 -18.53 -39.87 -1.34
C GLU A 71 -18.61 -40.93 -0.22
N HIS A 72 -17.91 -40.73 0.89
CA HIS A 72 -17.98 -41.66 2.03
C HIS A 72 -19.38 -41.75 2.63
N MET A 73 -20.13 -40.65 2.66
CA MET A 73 -21.51 -40.65 3.16
C MET A 73 -22.46 -41.37 2.19
N GLU A 74 -22.28 -41.22 0.89
CA GLU A 74 -23.10 -41.89 -0.14
C GLU A 74 -22.91 -43.42 -0.13
N ASN A 75 -21.70 -43.89 0.18
CA ASN A 75 -21.38 -45.32 0.27
C ASN A 75 -21.80 -45.99 1.60
N ILE A 76 -22.32 -45.24 2.57
CA ILE A 76 -22.84 -45.79 3.84
C ILE A 76 -24.34 -46.14 3.73
N ASP A 77 -25.05 -45.57 2.76
CA ASP A 77 -26.50 -45.71 2.61
C ASP A 77 -26.96 -46.92 1.76
N ASP A 78 -26.03 -47.81 1.36
CA ASP A 78 -26.26 -49.13 0.73
C ASP A 78 -25.93 -50.31 1.69
#